data_AF-A0A2A4RU40-F1
#
_entry.id   AF-A0A2A4RU40-F1
#
_cell.length_a   1.000
_cell.length_b   1.000
_cell.length_c   1.000
_cell.angle_alpha   90.00
_cell.angle_beta   90.00
_cell.angle_gamma   90.00
#
_symmetry.space_group_name_H-M   'P 1'
#
loop_
_entity.id
_entity.type
_entity.pdbx_description
1 polymer ?
#
loop_
_entity_poly.entity_id
_entity_poly.type
_entity_poly.pdbx_seq_one_letter_code
_entity_poly.pdbx_strand_id
1 'polypeptide(L)'
;MVWPSRKAQDLLRNPRCTVHITVSNRDGNEGEFKLYGRAIDVQDAAARRRYCQALTEKIGEGPGEEEHYHLFSVDIESTAFGIIEDGERWFAGFEGARPAERPPGTMIPGTG
;
A
#
# COMPACT_ATOMS: atom_id res chain seq x y z
N MET A 1 17.65 -10.48 -0.04
CA MET A 1 17.75 -9.17 -0.75
C MET A 1 19.03 -8.47 -0.31
N VAL A 2 19.77 -7.81 -1.20
CA VAL A 2 21.01 -7.10 -0.82
C VAL A 2 20.68 -5.82 -0.06
N TRP A 3 21.32 -5.63 1.08
CA TRP A 3 21.27 -4.40 1.87
C TRP A 3 22.35 -3.40 1.39
N PRO A 4 22.07 -2.10 1.34
CA PRO A 4 20.76 -1.45 1.43
C PRO A 4 19.98 -1.52 0.09
N SER A 5 18.64 -1.52 0.19
CA SER A 5 17.77 -1.56 -1.00
C SER A 5 17.79 -0.22 -1.74
N ARG A 6 17.98 -0.23 -3.07
CA ARG A 6 17.90 0.98 -3.90
C ARG A 6 16.53 1.67 -3.80
N LYS A 7 15.44 0.89 -3.72
CA LYS A 7 14.09 1.46 -3.52
C LYS A 7 14.00 2.23 -2.21
N ALA A 8 14.62 1.71 -1.15
CA ALA A 8 14.63 2.39 0.13
C ALA A 8 15.48 3.67 0.10
N GLN A 9 16.62 3.65 -0.59
CA GLN A 9 17.43 4.85 -0.80
C GLN A 9 16.67 5.94 -1.58
N ASP A 10 15.91 5.55 -2.60
CA ASP A 10 15.06 6.48 -3.36
C ASP A 10 14.00 7.13 -2.47
N LEU A 11 13.35 6.35 -1.59
CA LEU A 11 12.35 6.86 -0.65
C LEU A 11 12.95 7.79 0.42
N LEU A 12 14.17 7.50 0.89
CA LEU A 12 14.89 8.38 1.81
C LEU A 12 15.23 9.73 1.15
N ARG A 13 15.48 9.74 -0.17
CA ARG A 13 15.77 10.96 -0.93
C ARG A 13 14.51 11.74 -1.30
N ASN A 14 13.44 11.04 -1.69
CA ASN A 14 12.16 11.62 -2.08
C ASN A 14 11.03 10.75 -1.50
N PRO A 15 10.32 11.23 -0.46
CA PRO A 15 9.36 10.40 0.26
C PRO A 15 8.06 10.17 -0.51
N ARG A 16 7.81 10.91 -1.61
CA ARG A 16 6.57 10.74 -2.39
C ARG A 16 6.52 9.35 -3.01
N CYS A 17 5.45 8.61 -2.72
CA CYS A 17 5.30 7.26 -3.21
C CYS A 17 3.85 6.93 -3.58
N THR A 18 3.72 5.92 -4.41
CA THR A 18 2.45 5.23 -4.68
C THR A 18 2.64 3.77 -4.30
N VAL A 19 1.75 3.25 -3.46
CA VAL A 19 1.69 1.81 -3.18
C VAL A 19 0.53 1.24 -3.97
N HIS A 20 0.81 0.20 -4.74
CA HIS A 20 -0.15 -0.48 -5.59
C HIS A 20 -0.21 -1.95 -5.16
N ILE A 21 -1.40 -2.42 -4.81
CA ILE A 21 -1.64 -3.84 -4.55
C ILE A 21 -1.89 -4.51 -5.90
N THR A 22 -1.08 -5.51 -6.22
CA THR A 22 -1.20 -6.28 -7.47
C THR A 22 -2.51 -7.06 -7.50
N VAL A 23 -3.23 -6.96 -8.61
CA VAL A 23 -4.38 -7.83 -8.90
C VAL A 23 -3.86 -9.20 -9.32
N SER A 24 -4.27 -10.25 -8.62
CA SER A 24 -3.90 -11.64 -8.93
C SER A 24 -4.74 -12.23 -10.05
N ASN A 25 -5.96 -11.72 -10.27
CA ASN A 25 -6.86 -12.18 -11.32
C ASN A 25 -6.83 -11.29 -12.58
N ARG A 26 -6.65 -11.92 -13.74
CA ARG A 26 -6.73 -11.28 -15.06
C ARG A 26 -8.10 -10.65 -15.34
N ASP A 27 -9.16 -11.18 -14.73
CA ASP A 27 -10.52 -10.67 -14.93
C ASP A 27 -10.76 -9.35 -14.15
N GLY A 28 -9.87 -8.96 -13.24
CA GLY A 28 -9.95 -7.67 -12.53
C GLY A 28 -11.07 -7.56 -11.50
N ASN A 29 -11.74 -8.68 -11.19
CA ASN A 29 -12.89 -8.74 -10.28
C ASN A 29 -12.52 -8.69 -8.79
N GLU A 30 -11.27 -8.96 -8.42
CA GLU A 30 -10.75 -8.79 -7.05
C GLU A 30 -10.55 -7.30 -6.70
N GLY A 31 -10.46 -6.46 -7.72
CA GLY A 31 -10.17 -5.04 -7.63
C GLY A 31 -8.69 -4.71 -7.43
N GLU A 32 -8.30 -3.52 -7.87
CA GLU A 32 -7.01 -2.89 -7.59
C GLU A 32 -7.16 -1.81 -6.54
N PHE A 33 -6.21 -1.74 -5.61
CA PHE A 33 -6.13 -0.63 -4.64
C PHE A 33 -4.80 0.09 -4.80
N LYS A 34 -4.88 1.42 -4.94
CA LYS A 34 -3.76 2.33 -5.07
C LYS A 34 -3.85 3.37 -3.97
N LEU A 35 -2.74 3.64 -3.31
CA LEU A 35 -2.62 4.78 -2.40
C LEU A 35 -1.47 5.67 -2.85
N TYR A 36 -1.68 6.98 -2.70
CA TYR A 36 -0.66 8.01 -2.88
C TYR A 36 -0.36 8.65 -1.53
N GLY A 37 0.91 8.91 -1.27
CA GLY A 37 1.31 9.48 0.00
C GLY A 37 2.81 9.70 0.14
N ARG A 38 3.24 9.79 1.40
CA ARG A 38 4.65 10.04 1.76
C ARG A 38 5.16 8.95 2.66
N ALA A 39 6.28 8.34 2.29
CA ALA A 39 7.01 7.40 3.12
C ALA A 39 7.69 8.12 4.28
N ILE A 40 7.47 7.64 5.50
CA ILE A 40 8.08 8.13 6.73
C ILE A 40 8.99 7.04 7.26
N ASP A 41 10.28 7.34 7.37
CA ASP A 41 11.28 6.40 7.86
C ASP A 41 11.10 6.13 9.37
N VAL A 42 10.88 4.87 9.73
CA VAL A 42 10.59 4.45 11.11
C VAL A 42 11.87 3.96 11.78
N GLN A 43 12.45 4.85 12.58
CA GLN A 43 13.66 4.61 13.36
C GLN A 43 13.39 4.27 14.84
N ASP A 44 12.18 4.51 15.34
CA ASP A 44 11.81 4.18 16.72
C ASP A 44 11.87 2.66 16.98
N ALA A 45 12.72 2.25 17.92
CA ALA A 45 12.97 0.84 18.22
C ALA A 45 11.71 0.13 18.74
N ALA A 46 10.82 0.82 19.47
CA ALA A 46 9.60 0.22 19.97
C ALA A 46 8.59 -0.02 18.84
N ALA A 47 8.40 0.93 17.94
CA ALA A 47 7.57 0.77 16.75
C ALA A 47 8.07 -0.35 15.84
N ARG A 48 9.38 -0.43 15.62
CA ARG A 48 10.01 -1.51 14.84
C ARG A 48 9.75 -2.89 15.44
N ARG A 49 9.93 -3.06 16.75
CA ARG A 49 9.61 -4.32 17.45
C ARG A 49 8.13 -4.71 17.31
N ARG A 50 7.22 -3.75 17.51
CA ARG A 50 5.77 -3.99 17.35
C ARG A 50 5.43 -4.42 15.92
N TYR A 51 6.04 -3.79 14.92
CA TYR A 51 5.85 -4.18 13.53
C TYR A 51 6.33 -5.60 13.25
N CYS A 52 7.54 -5.97 13.70
CA CYS A 52 8.05 -7.34 13.53
C CYS A 52 7.14 -8.37 14.19
N GLN A 53 6.68 -8.10 15.41
CA GLN A 53 5.73 -8.98 16.10
C GLN A 53 4.44 -9.15 15.28
N ALA A 54 3.81 -8.06 14.87
CA ALA A 54 2.57 -8.10 14.10
C ALA A 54 2.74 -8.77 12.73
N LEU A 55 3.91 -8.60 12.09
CA LEU A 55 4.24 -9.27 10.83
C LEU A 55 4.33 -10.78 11.05
N THR A 56 5.14 -11.24 12.01
CA THR A 56 5.27 -12.67 12.34
C THR A 56 3.93 -13.30 12.72
N GLU A 57 3.10 -12.62 13.51
CA GLU A 57 1.75 -13.08 13.86
C GLU A 57 0.84 -13.24 12.62
N LYS A 58 0.97 -12.34 11.63
CA LYS A 58 0.12 -12.32 10.44
C LYS A 58 0.56 -13.30 9.34
N ILE A 59 1.86 -13.44 9.09
CA ILE A 59 2.39 -14.22 7.96
C ILE A 59 3.25 -15.41 8.38
N GLY A 60 3.45 -15.63 9.68
CA GLY A 60 4.23 -16.75 10.24
C GLY A 60 5.73 -16.51 10.32
N GLU A 61 6.24 -15.50 9.62
CA GLU A 61 7.66 -15.14 9.58
C GLU A 61 7.84 -13.60 9.62
N GLY A 62 8.99 -13.15 10.11
CA GLY A 62 9.37 -11.74 10.15
C GLY A 62 10.87 -11.60 9.98
N PRO A 63 11.38 -10.37 9.77
CA PRO A 63 12.83 -10.16 9.67
C PRO A 63 13.51 -10.59 10.97
N GLY A 64 14.62 -11.33 10.84
CA GLY A 64 15.40 -11.82 11.97
C GLY A 64 15.98 -10.67 12.81
N GLU A 65 16.32 -10.93 14.08
CA GLU A 65 16.84 -9.91 15.00
C GLU A 65 18.13 -9.24 14.50
N GLU A 66 18.97 -9.97 13.77
CA GLU A 66 20.22 -9.47 13.18
C GLU A 66 20.07 -8.95 11.75
N GLU A 67 18.88 -9.00 11.15
CA GLU A 67 18.67 -8.56 9.78
C GLU A 67 18.50 -7.04 9.67
N HIS A 68 19.27 -6.44 8.78
CA HIS A 68 19.07 -5.04 8.43
C HIS A 68 17.86 -4.89 7.48
N TYR A 69 16.85 -4.14 7.93
CA TYR A 69 15.67 -3.80 7.12
C TYR A 69 15.28 -2.33 7.25
N HIS A 70 14.76 -1.78 6.15
CA HIS A 70 14.13 -0.46 6.14
C HIS A 70 12.65 -0.64 6.49
N LEU A 71 12.14 0.21 7.37
CA LEU A 71 10.72 0.23 7.75
C LEU A 71 10.18 1.62 7.47
N PHE A 72 9.13 1.70 6.66
CA PHE A 72 8.45 2.94 6.37
C PHE A 72 6.98 2.81 6.78
N SER A 73 6.42 3.83 7.42
CA SER A 73 4.98 4.06 7.39
C SER A 73 4.64 4.94 6.19
N VAL A 74 3.38 4.92 5.76
CA VAL A 74 2.90 5.81 4.70
C VAL A 74 1.88 6.76 5.30
N ASP A 75 2.17 8.06 5.21
CA ASP A 75 1.18 9.09 5.42
C ASP A 75 0.34 9.21 4.14
N ILE A 76 -0.93 8.81 4.23
CA ILE A 76 -1.81 8.64 3.06
C ILE A 76 -2.45 9.99 2.71
N GLU A 77 -2.15 10.48 1.50
CA GLU A 77 -2.74 11.71 0.96
C GLU A 77 -4.03 11.39 0.19
N SER A 78 -4.05 10.31 -0.59
CA SER A 78 -5.24 9.86 -1.32
C SER A 78 -5.22 8.37 -1.62
N THR A 79 -6.40 7.82 -1.89
CA THR A 79 -6.57 6.42 -2.29
C THR A 79 -7.48 6.31 -3.50
N ALA A 80 -7.31 5.22 -4.24
CA ALA A 80 -8.18 4.85 -5.35
C ALA A 80 -8.42 3.33 -5.33
N PHE A 81 -9.66 2.95 -5.58
CA PHE A 81 -10.06 1.56 -5.79
C PHE A 81 -10.65 1.42 -7.19
N GLY A 82 -10.23 0.39 -7.92
CA GLY A 82 -10.78 0.05 -9.23
C GLY A 82 -11.24 -1.40 -9.27
N ILE A 83 -12.33 -1.72 -9.95
CA ILE A 83 -12.81 -3.10 -10.13
C ILE A 83 -13.41 -3.28 -11.51
N ILE A 84 -13.34 -4.50 -12.04
CA ILE A 84 -14.07 -4.89 -13.25
C ILE A 84 -15.22 -5.81 -12.85
N GLU A 85 -16.45 -5.39 -13.16
CA GLU A 85 -17.68 -6.15 -12.89
C GLU A 85 -18.52 -6.15 -14.16
N ASP A 86 -18.96 -7.33 -14.62
CA ASP A 86 -19.73 -7.52 -15.86
C ASP A 86 -19.13 -6.88 -17.13
N GLY A 87 -17.79 -6.79 -17.19
CA GLY A 87 -17.06 -6.17 -18.30
C GLY A 87 -16.99 -4.64 -18.24
N GLU A 88 -17.59 -4.03 -17.22
CA GLU A 88 -17.52 -2.59 -16.94
C GLU A 88 -16.44 -2.28 -15.91
N ARG A 89 -15.75 -1.14 -16.09
CA ARG A 89 -14.71 -0.65 -15.17
C ARG A 89 -15.28 0.40 -14.24
N TRP A 90 -15.09 0.17 -12.95
CA TRP A 90 -15.55 1.04 -11.87
C TRP A 90 -14.36 1.59 -11.09
N PHE A 91 -14.42 2.88 -10.74
CA PHE A 91 -13.39 3.54 -9.94
C PHE A 91 -14.00 4.40 -8.83
N ALA A 92 -13.35 4.40 -7.66
CA ALA A 92 -13.64 5.31 -6.55
C ALA A 92 -12.34 5.93 -6.05
N GLY A 93 -12.30 7.26 -5.93
CA GLY A 93 -11.17 8.01 -5.40
C GLY A 93 -11.52 8.69 -4.07
N PHE A 94 -10.57 8.77 -3.16
CA PHE A 94 -10.76 9.33 -1.83
C PHE A 94 -9.58 10.22 -1.44
N GLU A 95 -9.88 11.39 -0.87
CA GLU A 95 -8.87 12.24 -0.22
C GLU A 95 -8.74 11.86 1.25
N GLY A 96 -7.49 11.67 1.70
CA GLY A 96 -7.15 11.20 3.04
C GLY A 96 -7.36 9.69 3.28
N ALA A 97 -6.98 9.22 4.46
CA ALA A 97 -7.14 7.83 4.88
C ALA A 97 -8.60 7.52 5.22
N ARG A 98 -9.43 7.25 4.21
CA ARG A 98 -10.78 6.69 4.41
C ARG A 98 -10.83 5.28 3.80
N PRO A 99 -11.28 4.27 4.57
CA PRO A 99 -11.62 2.97 4.00
C PRO A 99 -12.67 3.17 2.90
N ALA A 100 -12.46 2.52 1.75
CA ALA A 100 -13.49 2.42 0.73
C ALA A 100 -14.57 1.45 1.24
N GLU A 101 -15.59 1.94 1.95
CA GLU A 101 -16.89 1.28 1.92
C GLU A 101 -17.41 1.36 0.48
N ARG A 102 -18.17 0.35 0.01
CA ARG A 102 -18.88 0.44 -1.29
C ARG A 102 -19.63 1.77 -1.30
N PRO A 103 -19.25 2.75 -2.14
CA PRO A 103 -19.84 4.08 -2.03
C PRO A 103 -21.33 4.01 -2.36
N PRO A 104 -22.22 4.61 -1.55
CA PRO A 104 -23.59 4.86 -1.97
C PRO A 104 -23.59 5.97 -3.03
N GLY A 105 -23.23 5.64 -4.27
CA GLY A 105 -23.14 6.56 -5.42
C GLY A 105 -21.90 7.48 -5.36
N THR A 106 -21.27 7.93 -6.44
CA THR A 106 -21.54 7.88 -7.88
C THR A 106 -20.34 7.21 -8.55
N MET A 107 -20.59 6.14 -9.29
CA MET A 107 -19.58 5.47 -10.06
C MET A 107 -19.50 6.14 -11.44
N ILE A 108 -18.31 6.60 -11.84
CA ILE A 108 -18.12 7.26 -13.14
C ILE A 108 -17.58 6.20 -14.10
N PRO A 109 -18.24 5.96 -15.25
CA PRO A 109 -17.68 5.06 -16.26
C PRO A 109 -16.35 5.63 -16.75
N GLY A 110 -15.29 4.81 -16.69
CA GLY A 110 -14.01 5.17 -17.28
C GLY A 110 -14.16 5.21 -18.80
N THR A 111 -14.01 6.39 -19.42
CA THR A 111 -13.84 6.48 -20.87
C THR A 111 -12.51 5.83 -21.26
N GLY A 112 -12.61 4.75 -22.05
CA GLY A 112 -11.47 4.10 -22.69
C GLY A 112 -10.88 4.92 -23.83
#